data_AF-V9G692-F1
#
_entry.id   AF-V9G692-F1
#
_cell.length_a   1.000
_cell.length_b   1.000
_cell.length_c   1.000
_cell.angle_alpha   90.00
_cell.angle_beta   90.00
_cell.angle_gamma   90.00
#
_symmetry.space_group_name_H-M   'P 1'
#
loop_
_entity.id
_entity.type
_entity.pdbx_description
1 polymer ?
#
loop_
_entity_poly.entity_id
_entity_poly.type
_entity_poly.pdbx_seq_one_letter_code
_entity_poly.pdbx_strand_id
1 'polypeptide(L)' 'MRFRQVHLDFHTSEAIKGIGSQFNKRQFQDMLRTGHVDSITVFAKCHHGWLIT' A
#
# COMPACT_ATOMS: atom_id res chain seq x y z
N MET A 1 25.10 1.30 -7.04
CA MET A 1 23.74 1.67 -7.46
C MET A 1 22.98 2.16 -6.24
N ARG A 2 22.26 3.28 -6.33
CA ARG A 2 21.23 3.63 -5.33
C ARG A 2 19.95 2.91 -5.75
N PHE A 3 19.46 2.00 -4.91
CA PHE A 3 18.22 1.25 -5.15
C PHE A 3 17.39 1.29 -3.86
N ARG A 4 16.22 1.91 -3.93
CA ARG A 4 15.35 2.12 -2.78
C ARG A 4 14.11 1.25 -2.90
N GLN A 5 14.11 0.18 -2.12
CA GLN A 5 12.96 -0.70 -1.94
C GLN A 5 12.18 -0.27 -0.71
N VAL A 6 10.85 -0.31 -0.79
CA VAL A 6 9.96 -0.12 0.35
C VAL A 6 8.99 -1.27 0.45
N HIS A 7 8.71 -1.67 1.69
CA HIS A 7 7.72 -2.69 2.01
C HIS A 7 6.51 -1.99 2.62
N LEU A 8 5.34 -2.17 1.99
CA LEU A 8 4.09 -1.59 2.45
C LEU A 8 3.14 -2.73 2.86
N ASP A 9 2.87 -2.81 4.16
CA ASP A 9 1.90 -3.74 4.73
C ASP A 9 0.62 -2.97 5.06
N PHE A 10 -0.49 -3.43 4.49
CA PHE A 10 -1.80 -2.80 4.67
C PHE A 10 -2.69 -3.74 5.50
N HIS A 11 -3.11 -3.26 6.67
CA HIS A 11 -4.03 -3.99 7.54
C HIS A 11 -5.39 -3.31 7.56
N THR A 12 -6.41 -4.04 7.14
CA THR A 12 -7.81 -3.63 7.27
C THR A 12 -8.45 -4.35 8.44
N SER A 13 -9.39 -3.68 9.12
CA SER A 13 -10.22 -4.28 10.17
C SER A 13 -11.68 -4.17 9.76
N GLU A 14 -12.42 -5.28 9.89
CA GLU A 14 -13.87 -5.34 9.65
C GLU A 14 -14.69 -4.44 10.57
N ALA A 15 -14.14 -4.07 11.73
CA ALA A 15 -14.74 -3.10 12.64
C ALA A 15 -14.74 -1.67 12.05
N ILE A 16 -13.89 -1.40 11.05
CA ILE A 16 -13.72 -0.08 10.43
C ILE A 16 -14.42 -0.07 9.07
N LYS A 17 -15.68 0.35 9.06
CA LYS A 17 -16.46 0.47 7.83
C LYS A 17 -15.86 1.54 6.90
N GLY A 18 -15.82 1.24 5.60
CA GLY A 18 -15.32 2.17 4.59
C GLY A 18 -13.80 2.37 4.58
N ILE A 19 -13.02 1.52 5.26
CA ILE A 19 -11.56 1.56 5.18
C ILE A 19 -11.11 1.42 3.73
N GLY A 20 -10.22 2.31 3.28
CA GLY A 20 -9.76 2.36 1.88
C GLY A 20 -10.72 3.04 0.90
N SER A 21 -11.93 3.47 1.31
CA SER A 21 -12.92 4.11 0.41
C SER A 21 -12.43 5.38 -0.28
N GLN A 22 -11.45 6.08 0.31
CA GLN A 22 -10.83 7.28 -0.26
C GLN A 22 -9.46 7.00 -0.90
N PHE A 23 -9.13 5.74 -1.15
CA PHE A 23 -7.88 5.40 -1.81
C PHE A 23 -7.82 6.05 -3.20
N ASN A 24 -6.76 6.82 -3.43
CA ASN A 24 -6.54 7.50 -4.70
C ASN A 24 -5.25 6.96 -5.35
N LYS A 25 -5.42 6.21 -6.43
CA LYS A 25 -4.31 5.61 -7.18
C LYS A 25 -3.27 6.64 -7.64
N ARG A 26 -3.71 7.81 -8.12
CA ARG A 26 -2.80 8.84 -8.63
C ARG A 26 -1.95 9.44 -7.52
N GLN A 27 -2.59 9.78 -6.40
CA GLN A 27 -1.89 10.29 -5.23
C GLN A 27 -0.88 9.27 -4.69
N PHE A 28 -1.25 7.98 -4.62
CA PHE A 28 -0.31 6.93 -4.23
C PHE A 28 0.91 6.84 -5.15
N GLN A 29 0.69 6.86 -6.48
CA GLN A 29 1.78 6.82 -7.46
C GLN A 29 2.69 8.06 -7.37
N ASP A 30 2.12 9.24 -7.18
CA ASP A 30 2.89 10.48 -7.08
C ASP A 30 3.76 10.48 -5.82
N MET A 31 3.27 9.95 -4.70
CA MET A 31 4.08 9.80 -3.48
C MET A 31 5.26 8.84 -3.66
N LEU A 32 5.08 7.73 -4.38
CA LEU A 32 6.20 6.82 -4.69
C LEU A 32 7.28 7.51 -5.53
N ARG A 33 6.87 8.33 -6.51
CA ARG A 33 7.78 9.13 -7.36
C ARG A 33 8.51 10.20 -6.56
N THR A 34 7.79 10.99 -5.76
CA THR A 34 8.36 12.04 -4.91
C THR A 34 9.40 11.47 -3.95
N GLY A 35 9.17 10.26 -3.43
CA GLY A 35 10.18 9.62 -2.60
C GLY A 35 11.41 9.11 -3.38
N HIS A 36 11.32 8.93 -4.71
CA HIS A 36 12.27 8.17 -5.53
C HIS A 36 12.29 6.66 -5.16
N VAL A 37 11.12 6.00 -5.14
CA VAL A 37 11.03 4.54 -4.87
C VAL A 37 11.36 3.78 -6.15
N ASP A 38 12.25 2.80 -6.08
CA ASP A 38 12.61 1.95 -7.22
C ASP A 38 11.84 0.62 -7.22
N SER A 39 11.44 0.11 -6.05
CA SER A 39 10.67 -1.12 -5.92
C SER A 39 9.71 -1.08 -4.73
N ILE A 40 8.52 -1.63 -4.91
CA ILE A 40 7.54 -1.84 -3.84
C ILE A 40 7.26 -3.33 -3.67
N THR A 41 7.23 -3.77 -2.43
CA THR A 41 6.61 -5.04 -2.05
C THR A 41 5.30 -4.70 -1.34
N VAL A 42 4.18 -5.22 -1.86
CA VAL A 42 2.85 -5.04 -1.30
C VAL A 42 2.24 -6.40 -1.09
N PHE A 43 1.70 -6.65 0.10
CA PHE A 43 0.95 -7.88 0.36
C PHE A 43 -0.48 -7.77 -0.20
N ALA A 44 -0.87 -8.74 -1.02
CA ALA A 44 -2.26 -8.88 -1.48
C ALA A 44 -3.20 -9.35 -0.35
N LYS A 45 -2.64 -9.92 0.73
CA LYS A 45 -3.34 -10.50 1.87
C LYS A 45 -2.63 -10.07 3.16
N CYS A 46 -3.33 -9.40 4.08
CA CYS A 46 -2.73 -9.01 5.36
C CYS A 46 -2.52 -10.25 6.27
N HIS A 47 -1.74 -10.15 7.34
CA HIS A 47 -1.46 -11.31 8.22
C HIS A 47 -2.72 -11.98 8.80
N HIS A 48 -3.81 -11.23 8.95
CA HIS A 48 -5.11 -11.72 9.42
C HIS A 48 -5.92 -12.45 8.33
N GLY A 49 -5.40 -12.49 7.11
CA GLY A 49 -5.94 -13.30 6.03
C GLY A 49 -6.93 -12.59 5.10
N TRP A 50 -7.14 -11.30 5.28
CA TRP A 50 -8.04 -10.49 4.45
C TRP A 50 -7.38 -10.07 3.15
N LEU A 51 -8.13 -10.23 2.05
CA LEU A 51 -7.73 -9.74 0.74
C LEU A 51 -8.07 -8.25 0.63
N ILE A 52 -7.19 -7.49 -0.01
CA ILE A 52 -7.49 -6.13 -0.47
C ILE A 52 -8.05 -6.29 -1.89
N THR A 53 -9.38 -6.47 -2.02
CA THR A 53 -10.11 -6.50 -3.30
C THR A 53 -11.18 -5.45 -3.33
#